data_AF-A0A841RPZ1-F1
#
_entry.id   AF-A0A841RPZ1-F1
#
_cell.length_a   1.000
_cell.length_b   1.000
_cell.length_c   1.000
_cell.angle_alpha   90.00
_cell.angle_beta   90.00
_cell.angle_gamma   90.00
#
_symmetry.space_group_name_H-M   'P 1'
#
loop_
_entity.id
_entity.type
_entity.pdbx_description
1 polymer ?
#
loop_
_entity_poly.entity_id
_entity_poly.type
_entity_poly.pdbx_seq_one_letter_code
_entity_poly.pdbx_strand_id
1 'polypeptide(L)' 'DLMDGGDPTVPPQFSCEQCGGEMYPEYYKGIQGNEYKLSDVH' A
#
# COMPACT_ATOMS: atom_id res chain seq x y z
N ASP A 1 16.09 -6.04 -10.86
CA ASP A 1 15.55 -5.74 -9.53
C ASP A 1 14.08 -5.40 -9.69
N LEU A 2 13.29 -6.48 -9.80
CA LEU A 2 11.85 -6.45 -9.97
C LEU A 2 11.31 -6.17 -8.57
N MET A 3 11.18 -4.89 -8.22
CA MET A 3 10.80 -4.45 -6.87
C MET A 3 9.63 -5.30 -6.39
N ASP A 4 9.98 -6.20 -5.47
CA ASP A 4 9.20 -7.14 -4.68
C ASP A 4 7.97 -7.76 -5.35
N GLY A 5 7.94 -9.10 -5.41
CA GLY A 5 6.72 -9.87 -5.68
C GLY A 5 5.69 -9.75 -4.56
N GLY A 6 5.41 -8.54 -4.10
CA GLY A 6 4.38 -8.23 -3.13
C GLY A 6 3.02 -8.43 -3.79
N ASP A 7 2.14 -9.14 -3.09
CA ASP A 7 0.77 -9.37 -3.52
C ASP A 7 0.15 -8.05 -4.01
N PRO A 8 -0.42 -8.01 -5.24
CA PRO A 8 -1.02 -6.79 -5.81
C PRO A 8 -2.26 -6.30 -5.06
N THR A 9 -2.65 -7.02 -4.01
CA THR A 9 -3.71 -6.69 -3.05
C THR A 9 -3.17 -5.94 -1.82
N VAL A 10 -1.85 -5.99 -1.58
CA VAL A 10 -1.20 -5.30 -0.48
C VAL A 10 -0.76 -3.92 -0.97
N PRO A 11 -1.22 -2.84 -0.32
CA PRO A 11 -0.83 -1.50 -0.71
C PRO A 11 0.66 -1.27 -0.41
N PRO A 12 1.33 -0.39 -1.19
CA PRO A 12 2.67 0.05 -0.86
C PRO A 12 2.66 0.76 0.50
N GLN A 13 3.58 0.35 1.37
CA GLN A 13 3.80 0.96 2.67
C GLN A 13 4.97 1.93 2.53
N PHE A 14 4.76 3.18 2.93
CA PHE A 14 5.79 4.21 2.85
C PHE A 14 6.22 4.62 4.25
N SER A 15 7.51 4.82 4.46
CA SER A 15 7.98 5.47 5.69
C SER A 15 7.75 6.97 5.60
N CYS A 16 7.11 7.55 6.61
CA CYS A 16 6.96 8.99 6.80
C CYS A 16 8.34 9.64 6.96
N GLU A 17 8.81 10.43 6.01
CA GLU A 17 10.13 11.06 6.10
C GLU A 17 10.23 12.08 7.24
N GLN A 18 9.11 12.66 7.70
CA GLN A 18 9.09 13.60 8.83
C GLN A 18 9.09 12.92 10.20
N CYS A 19 8.49 11.74 10.31
CA CYS A 19 8.14 11.13 11.60
C CYS A 19 8.65 9.69 11.76
N GLY A 20 9.14 9.07 10.69
CA GLY A 20 9.60 7.68 10.65
C GLY A 20 8.48 6.63 10.77
N GLY A 21 7.22 7.06 10.90
CA GLY A 21 6.07 6.15 11.01
C GLY A 21 5.69 5.49 9.69
N GLU A 22 5.00 4.37 9.76
CA GLU A 22 4.43 3.72 8.58
C GLU A 22 3.21 4.50 8.07
N MET A 23 3.20 4.80 6.78
CA MET A 23 2.08 5.41 6.09
C MET A 23 1.45 4.40 5.14
N TYR A 24 0.15 4.26 5.30
CA TYR A 24 -0.70 3.43 4.48
C TYR A 24 -1.58 4.34 3.63
N PRO A 25 -1.74 4.07 2.33
CA PRO A 25 -2.66 4.83 1.50
C PRO A 25 -4.10 4.56 1.94
N GLU A 26 -4.91 5.63 2.02
CA GLU A 26 -6.35 5.51 2.28
C GLU A 26 -7.06 4.72 1.17
N TYR A 27 -6.60 4.88 -0.07
CA TYR A 27 -7.05 4.17 -1.26
C TYR A 27 -5.87 3.88 -2.20
N TYR A 28 -5.75 2.62 -2.64
CA TYR A 28 -4.76 2.19 -3.62
C TYR A 28 -5.40 1.31 -4.68
N LYS A 29 -5.16 1.60 -5.96
CA LYS A 29 -5.58 0.75 -7.07
C LYS A 29 -4.37 0.09 -7.71
N GLY A 30 -4.22 -1.21 -7.49
CA GLY A 30 -3.17 -2.02 -8.05
C GLY A 30 -3.29 -2.19 -9.57
N ILE A 31 -2.18 -2.56 -10.21
CA ILE A 31 -2.06 -2.74 -11.66
C ILE A 31 -3.09 -3.75 -12.21
N GLN A 32 -3.45 -4.75 -11.41
CA GLN A 32 -4.42 -5.80 -11.78
C GLN A 32 -5.89 -5.37 -11.59
N GLY A 33 -6.14 -4.10 -11.26
CA GLY A 33 -7.49 -3.58 -10.99
C GLY A 33 -7.99 -3.83 -9.57
N ASN A 34 -7.18 -4.44 -8.70
CA ASN A 34 -7.50 -4.62 -7.30
C ASN A 34 -7.50 -3.28 -6.59
N GLU A 35 -8.58 -2.98 -5.87
CA GLU A 35 -8.73 -1.77 -5.08
C GLU A 35 -8.56 -2.12 -3.61
N TYR A 36 -7.62 -1.47 -2.95
CA TYR A 36 -7.43 -1.50 -1.51
C TYR A 36 -7.99 -0.21 -0.91
N LYS A 37 -8.74 -0.34 0.18
CA LYS A 37 -9.27 0.76 0.97
C LYS A 37 -8.97 0.49 2.43
N LEU A 38 -8.42 1.48 3.12
CA LEU A 38 -8.09 1.34 4.54
C LEU A 38 -9.33 1.06 5.41
N SER A 39 -10.52 1.47 4.96
CA SER A 39 -11.80 1.17 5.59
C SER A 39 -12.14 -0.32 5.68
N ASP A 40 -11.59 -1.14 4.80
CA ASP A 40 -11.91 -2.58 4.72
C ASP A 40 -11.06 -3.41 5.70
N VAL A 41 -10.04 -2.82 6.34
CA VAL A 41 -9.09 -3.49 7.25
C VAL A 41 -9.46 -3.26 8.73
N HIS A 42 -10.76 -3.23 9.06
CA HIS A 42 -11.24 -2.96 10.43
C HIS A 42 -11.25 -4.19 11.33
#